data_AF-A0AAU8KCY0-F1
#
_entry.id   AF-A0AAU8KCY0-F1
#
_cell.length_a   1.000
_cell.length_b   1.000
_cell.length_c   1.000
_cell.angle_alpha   90.00
_cell.angle_beta   90.00
_cell.angle_gamma   90.00
#
_symmetry.space_group_name_H-M   'P 1'
#
loop_
_entity.id
_entity.type
_entity.pdbx_description
1 polymer ?
#
loop_
_entity_poly.entity_id
_entity_poly.type
_entity_poly.pdbx_seq_one_letter_code
_entity_poly.pdbx_strand_id
1 'polypeptide(L)'
;MSSDDLCFDFGLTGLGGSFHGDWVLFAADQWDHITQWYGPVGADSDRRRLLLGDDVRRLVESSLSGAELNALWRLTDSNALDGSPEIGGRERDWLERTLAPAAGTAEPHHGGAGAAAAGTGSCALGTGGPETDSGVPSPMYEHRLLADDVKGLIDRLDPQQDAVGVTLPQARDALTRCAEKACSEIAFRFLLHGFEAFGSRISRDLYSRLERIGERFGYGPHVVDRLHYLVE
;
A
#
# COMPACT_ATOMS: atom_id res chain seq x y z
N MET A 1 1.59 12.66 -12.02
CA MET A 1 2.32 11.67 -11.21
C MET A 1 3.26 10.89 -12.12
N SER A 2 4.56 10.99 -11.86
CA SER A 2 5.67 10.40 -12.64
C SER A 2 5.89 8.94 -12.22
N SER A 3 6.72 8.20 -12.96
CA SER A 3 7.26 6.89 -12.52
C SER A 3 7.97 6.99 -11.16
N ASP A 4 8.43 8.18 -10.76
CA ASP A 4 9.10 8.42 -9.48
C ASP A 4 8.17 8.27 -8.26
N ASP A 5 6.85 8.51 -8.41
CA ASP A 5 5.91 8.44 -7.28
C ASP A 5 5.73 6.99 -6.78
N LEU A 6 5.87 6.00 -7.68
CA LEU A 6 5.81 4.58 -7.34
C LEU A 6 7.03 4.07 -6.56
N CYS A 7 8.11 4.88 -6.50
CA CYS A 7 9.28 4.55 -5.69
C CYS A 7 9.04 4.82 -4.19
N PHE A 8 8.09 5.69 -3.85
CA PHE A 8 7.76 6.04 -2.46
C PHE A 8 6.61 5.20 -1.92
N ASP A 9 5.56 4.97 -2.72
CA ASP A 9 4.43 4.14 -2.34
C ASP A 9 3.64 3.66 -3.57
N PHE A 10 2.90 2.56 -3.44
CA PHE A 10 2.14 1.98 -4.52
C PHE A 10 1.03 1.06 -4.01
N GLY A 11 0.23 0.52 -4.92
CA GLY A 11 -0.83 -0.42 -4.59
C GLY A 11 -1.91 0.24 -3.72
N LEU A 12 -2.43 -0.49 -2.74
CA LEU A 12 -3.52 0.01 -1.89
C LEU A 12 -3.08 1.11 -0.93
N THR A 13 -1.86 1.05 -0.38
CA THR A 13 -1.30 2.10 0.48
C THR A 13 -1.04 3.39 -0.30
N GLY A 14 -0.47 3.27 -1.50
CA GLY A 14 -0.30 4.42 -2.40
C GLY A 14 -1.61 5.04 -2.87
N LEU A 15 -2.67 4.24 -3.04
CA LEU A 15 -4.01 4.78 -3.29
C LEU A 15 -4.56 5.51 -2.05
N GLY A 16 -4.47 4.89 -0.87
CA GLY A 16 -4.93 5.50 0.38
C GLY A 16 -4.24 6.83 0.67
N GLY A 17 -2.90 6.86 0.61
CA GLY A 17 -2.12 8.09 0.79
C GLY A 17 -2.37 9.17 -0.27
N SER A 18 -3.03 8.83 -1.39
CA SER A 18 -3.41 9.84 -2.39
C SER A 18 -4.63 10.67 -2.00
N PHE A 19 -5.42 10.24 -1.00
CA PHE A 19 -6.56 11.00 -0.49
C PHE A 19 -6.11 12.09 0.49
N HIS A 20 -5.23 12.97 0.02
CA HIS A 20 -4.76 14.16 0.76
C HIS A 20 -5.90 15.15 1.04
N GLY A 21 -5.78 16.02 2.05
CA GLY A 21 -6.91 16.82 2.54
C GLY A 21 -7.69 17.71 1.56
N ASP A 22 -7.08 18.07 0.44
CA ASP A 22 -7.68 18.87 -0.63
C ASP A 22 -8.04 18.04 -1.88
N TRP A 23 -8.03 16.71 -1.84
CA TRP A 23 -8.39 15.84 -2.97
C TRP A 23 -9.78 16.17 -3.53
N VAL A 24 -10.72 16.54 -2.64
CA VAL A 24 -12.10 16.95 -2.99
C VAL A 24 -12.18 18.22 -3.85
N LEU A 25 -11.09 19.00 -3.94
CA LEU A 25 -11.01 20.16 -4.84
C LEU A 25 -10.72 19.75 -6.28
N PHE A 26 -10.22 18.53 -6.50
CA PHE A 26 -9.75 18.04 -7.80
C PHE A 26 -10.63 16.92 -8.37
N ALA A 27 -11.44 16.26 -7.53
CA ALA A 27 -12.32 15.18 -7.94
C ALA A 27 -13.76 15.39 -7.46
N ALA A 28 -14.73 14.98 -8.30
CA ALA A 28 -16.16 15.09 -7.99
C ALA A 28 -16.59 14.14 -6.85
N ASP A 29 -15.98 12.96 -6.79
CA ASP A 29 -16.16 11.98 -5.73
C ASP A 29 -14.93 11.05 -5.64
N GLN A 30 -14.96 10.10 -4.70
CA GLN A 30 -13.85 9.16 -4.49
C GLN A 30 -13.53 8.30 -5.73
N TRP A 31 -14.50 8.01 -6.59
CA TRP A 31 -14.32 7.16 -7.77
C TRP A 31 -13.68 7.94 -8.91
N ASP A 32 -14.05 9.22 -9.05
CA ASP A 32 -13.35 10.16 -9.91
C ASP A 32 -11.89 10.32 -9.45
N HIS A 33 -11.64 10.47 -8.15
CA HIS A 33 -10.27 10.53 -7.60
C HIS A 33 -9.45 9.27 -7.92
N ILE A 34 -10.00 8.07 -7.68
CA ILE A 34 -9.35 6.80 -8.03
C ILE A 34 -9.04 6.75 -9.53
N THR A 35 -9.95 7.21 -10.38
CA THR A 35 -9.76 7.28 -11.84
C THR A 35 -8.61 8.22 -12.20
N GLN A 36 -8.56 9.39 -11.59
CA GLN A 36 -7.49 10.37 -11.80
C GLN A 36 -6.13 9.87 -11.28
N TRP A 37 -6.11 9.15 -10.14
CA TRP A 37 -4.90 8.54 -9.56
C TRP A 37 -4.28 7.50 -10.49
N TYR A 38 -5.09 6.67 -11.16
CA TYR A 38 -4.57 5.81 -12.21
C TYR A 38 -3.92 6.61 -13.34
N GLY A 39 -4.47 7.78 -13.67
CA GLY A 39 -3.99 8.64 -14.73
C GLY A 39 -4.33 8.12 -16.12
N PRO A 40 -3.80 8.78 -17.18
CA PRO A 40 -4.06 8.42 -18.56
C PRO A 40 -3.52 7.03 -18.89
N VAL A 41 -4.17 6.35 -19.84
CA VAL A 41 -3.74 5.03 -20.33
C VAL A 41 -2.29 5.07 -20.79
N GLY A 42 -1.50 4.13 -20.31
CA GLY A 42 -0.07 4.02 -20.55
C GLY A 42 0.62 3.15 -19.51
N ALA A 43 1.90 2.87 -19.72
CA ALA A 43 2.67 1.90 -18.95
C ALA A 43 2.63 2.15 -17.43
N ASP A 44 2.71 3.40 -16.99
CA ASP A 44 2.64 3.74 -15.56
C ASP A 44 1.25 3.46 -14.95
N SER A 45 0.18 3.77 -15.70
CA SER A 45 -1.19 3.49 -15.27
C SER A 45 -1.47 1.98 -15.22
N ASP A 46 -0.90 1.22 -16.17
CA ASP A 46 -1.02 -0.23 -16.21
C ASP A 46 -0.27 -0.85 -15.03
N ARG A 47 0.93 -0.36 -14.73
CA ARG A 47 1.72 -0.76 -13.55
C ARG A 47 0.97 -0.46 -12.24
N ARG A 48 0.36 0.72 -12.10
CA ARG A 48 -0.49 1.06 -10.93
C ARG A 48 -1.65 0.09 -10.77
N ARG A 49 -2.38 -0.18 -11.85
CA ARG A 49 -3.50 -1.13 -11.84
C ARG A 49 -3.08 -2.54 -11.45
N LEU A 50 -1.93 -3.00 -11.95
CA LEU A 50 -1.40 -4.32 -11.60
C LEU A 50 -1.03 -4.42 -10.12
N LEU A 51 -0.31 -3.43 -9.58
CA LEU A 51 0.09 -3.41 -8.17
C LEU A 51 -1.12 -3.30 -7.22
N LEU A 52 -2.06 -2.42 -7.54
CA LEU A 52 -3.30 -2.30 -6.76
C LEU A 52 -4.17 -3.55 -6.87
N GLY A 53 -4.28 -4.13 -8.07
CA GLY A 53 -5.02 -5.37 -8.30
C GLY A 53 -4.48 -6.55 -7.49
N ASP A 54 -3.16 -6.67 -7.37
CA ASP A 54 -2.56 -7.73 -6.55
C ASP A 54 -2.83 -7.54 -5.06
N ASP A 55 -2.71 -6.31 -4.55
CA ASP A 55 -3.04 -5.98 -3.16
C ASP A 55 -4.50 -6.26 -2.82
N VAL A 56 -5.41 -5.72 -3.63
CA VAL A 56 -6.86 -5.88 -3.46
C VAL A 56 -7.21 -7.36 -3.47
N ARG A 57 -6.71 -8.13 -4.44
CA ARG A 57 -6.97 -9.56 -4.53
C ARG A 57 -6.50 -10.29 -3.27
N ARG A 58 -5.26 -10.07 -2.82
CA ARG A 58 -4.70 -10.72 -1.62
C ARG A 58 -5.49 -10.38 -0.36
N LEU A 59 -5.95 -9.15 -0.21
CA LEU A 59 -6.72 -8.71 0.96
C LEU A 59 -8.16 -9.24 0.93
N VAL A 60 -8.84 -9.17 -0.22
CA VAL A 60 -10.22 -9.65 -0.40
C VAL A 60 -10.31 -11.17 -0.20
N GLU A 61 -9.37 -11.93 -0.76
CA GLU A 61 -9.30 -13.39 -0.65
C GLU A 61 -8.83 -13.86 0.74
N SER A 62 -8.32 -12.95 1.59
CA SER A 62 -7.86 -13.30 2.93
C SER A 62 -8.99 -13.53 3.93
N SER A 63 -8.63 -14.14 5.07
CA SER A 63 -9.52 -14.31 6.21
C SER A 63 -9.66 -13.07 7.11
N LEU A 64 -9.23 -11.88 6.66
CA LEU A 64 -9.38 -10.63 7.43
C LEU A 64 -10.85 -10.21 7.50
N SER A 65 -11.33 -9.82 8.67
CA SER A 65 -12.65 -9.22 8.86
C SER A 65 -12.74 -7.83 8.22
N GLY A 66 -13.96 -7.35 7.98
CA GLY A 66 -14.17 -5.98 7.52
C GLY A 66 -13.57 -4.94 8.48
N ALA A 67 -13.64 -5.18 9.79
CA ALA A 67 -13.03 -4.32 10.79
C ALA A 67 -11.49 -4.29 10.70
N GLU A 68 -10.83 -5.42 10.46
CA GLU A 68 -9.37 -5.48 10.24
C GLU A 68 -8.99 -4.75 8.93
N LEU A 69 -9.76 -4.93 7.85
CA LEU A 69 -9.54 -4.21 6.59
C LEU A 69 -9.73 -2.70 6.76
N ASN A 70 -10.75 -2.28 7.51
CA ASN A 70 -11.00 -0.88 7.80
C ASN A 70 -9.88 -0.28 8.66
N ALA A 71 -9.39 -1.01 9.67
CA ALA A 71 -8.28 -0.57 10.50
C ALA A 71 -7.00 -0.37 9.68
N LEU A 72 -6.69 -1.26 8.73
CA LEU A 72 -5.58 -1.07 7.79
C LEU A 72 -5.77 0.17 6.93
N TRP A 73 -6.96 0.33 6.32
CA TRP A 73 -7.30 1.48 5.50
C TRP A 73 -7.11 2.80 6.25
N ARG A 74 -7.55 2.87 7.51
CA ARG A 74 -7.39 4.09 8.33
C ARG A 74 -5.94 4.47 8.63
N LEU A 75 -4.97 3.55 8.51
CA LEU A 75 -3.57 3.92 8.65
C LEU A 75 -3.09 4.82 7.51
N THR A 76 -3.76 4.81 6.35
CA THR A 76 -3.38 5.68 5.23
C THR A 76 -3.77 7.14 5.44
N ASP A 77 -4.63 7.43 6.43
CA ASP A 77 -4.87 8.79 6.94
C ASP A 77 -3.73 9.17 7.90
N SER A 78 -2.56 9.48 7.33
CA SER A 78 -1.33 9.74 8.08
C SER A 78 -1.38 11.08 8.83
N ASN A 79 -2.34 11.96 8.52
CA ASN A 79 -2.63 13.19 9.25
C ASN A 79 -4.15 13.41 9.40
N ALA A 80 -4.56 14.17 10.42
CA ALA A 80 -5.95 14.59 10.64
C ALA A 80 -6.57 15.43 9.50
N LEU A 81 -5.73 15.96 8.61
CA LEU A 81 -6.17 16.67 7.42
C LEU A 81 -6.40 15.77 6.23
N ASP A 82 -5.92 14.52 6.25
CA ASP A 82 -6.18 13.57 5.16
C ASP A 82 -7.66 13.18 5.13
N GLY A 83 -8.10 12.70 3.97
CA GLY A 83 -9.51 12.55 3.65
C GLY A 83 -9.86 11.21 3.04
N SER A 84 -9.18 10.12 3.43
CA SER A 84 -9.51 8.80 2.90
C SER A 84 -10.98 8.47 3.18
N PRO A 85 -11.74 8.01 2.17
CA PRO A 85 -13.17 7.79 2.30
C PRO A 85 -13.52 6.75 3.38
N GLU A 86 -14.64 6.99 4.05
CA GLU A 86 -15.24 6.01 4.94
C GLU A 86 -15.91 4.89 4.13
N ILE A 87 -15.54 3.64 4.41
CA ILE A 87 -16.03 2.49 3.64
C ILE A 87 -17.33 1.91 4.26
N GLY A 88 -17.46 1.97 5.58
CA GLY A 88 -18.72 1.73 6.30
C GLY A 88 -19.25 0.29 6.23
N GLY A 89 -18.43 -0.72 6.53
CA GLY A 89 -18.86 -2.12 6.63
C GLY A 89 -18.99 -2.84 5.29
N ARG A 90 -18.53 -2.22 4.20
CA ARG A 90 -18.47 -2.78 2.84
C ARG A 90 -17.03 -2.88 2.35
N GLU A 91 -16.10 -3.21 3.24
CA GLU A 91 -14.67 -3.11 2.97
C GLU A 91 -14.23 -3.92 1.76
N ARG A 92 -14.71 -5.16 1.65
CA ARG A 92 -14.40 -6.02 0.49
C ARG A 92 -14.99 -5.47 -0.81
N ASP A 93 -16.29 -5.21 -0.83
CA ASP A 93 -16.98 -4.69 -2.02
C ASP A 93 -16.37 -3.37 -2.49
N TRP A 94 -15.96 -2.51 -1.56
CA TRP A 94 -15.29 -1.25 -1.87
C TRP A 94 -13.90 -1.47 -2.47
N LEU A 95 -13.09 -2.35 -1.87
CA LEU A 95 -11.77 -2.71 -2.39
C LEU A 95 -11.87 -3.28 -3.81
N GLU A 96 -12.78 -4.21 -4.06
CA GLU A 96 -13.02 -4.77 -5.40
C GLU A 96 -13.44 -3.67 -6.39
N ARG A 97 -14.28 -2.73 -5.95
CA ARG A 97 -14.74 -1.62 -6.79
C ARG A 97 -13.63 -0.65 -7.16
N THR A 98 -12.54 -0.53 -6.39
CA THR A 98 -11.37 0.29 -6.78
C THR A 98 -10.75 -0.16 -8.10
N LEU A 99 -10.93 -1.43 -8.48
CA LEU A 99 -10.42 -2.02 -9.73
C LEU A 99 -11.39 -1.85 -10.91
N ALA A 100 -12.61 -1.36 -10.67
CA ALA A 100 -13.60 -1.20 -11.71
C ALA A 100 -13.08 -0.19 -12.76
N PRO A 101 -13.21 -0.49 -14.08
CA PRO A 101 -12.95 0.49 -15.11
C PRO A 101 -13.83 1.73 -14.88
N ALA A 102 -13.26 2.92 -15.05
CA ALA A 102 -14.05 4.14 -15.10
C ALA A 102 -15.16 3.96 -16.15
N ALA A 103 -16.42 4.09 -15.74
CA ALA A 103 -17.53 4.15 -16.68
C ALA A 103 -17.30 5.38 -17.58
N GLY A 104 -16.93 5.12 -18.83
CA GLY A 104 -16.25 6.09 -19.67
C GLY A 104 -16.97 7.43 -19.85
N THR A 105 -16.19 8.50 -19.79
CA THR A 105 -16.33 9.65 -20.68
C THR A 105 -14.94 10.04 -21.17
N ALA A 106 -14.49 9.41 -22.25
CA ALA A 106 -13.28 9.81 -22.96
C ALA A 106 -13.69 10.62 -24.19
N GLU A 107 -13.36 11.91 -24.20
CA GLU A 107 -13.05 12.64 -25.44
C GLU A 107 -11.52 12.71 -25.54
N PRO A 108 -10.91 12.27 -26.65
CA PRO A 108 -9.47 12.15 -26.77
C PRO A 108 -8.83 13.49 -27.16
N HIS A 109 -7.67 13.82 -26.58
CA HIS A 109 -6.75 14.80 -27.17
C HIS A 109 -5.37 14.19 -27.40
N HIS A 110 -4.89 14.42 -28.63
CA HIS A 110 -3.73 13.83 -29.28
C HIS A 110 -2.36 14.34 -28.81
N GLY A 111 -1.35 13.49 -29.00
CA GLY A 111 0.07 13.85 -29.16
C GLY A 111 0.93 13.38 -27.99
N GLY A 112 2.06 12.69 -28.13
CA GLY A 112 2.88 12.29 -29.27
C GLY A 112 4.03 11.42 -28.72
N ALA A 113 4.73 10.74 -29.62
CA ALA A 113 5.54 9.56 -29.34
C ALA A 113 6.90 9.76 -28.62
N GLY A 114 7.30 8.73 -27.86
CA GLY A 114 8.63 8.12 -27.94
C GLY A 114 9.57 8.31 -26.74
N ALA A 115 9.89 7.22 -26.04
CA ALA A 115 11.25 6.69 -25.84
C ALA A 115 11.25 5.54 -24.81
N ALA A 116 12.04 4.51 -25.08
CA ALA A 116 12.20 3.31 -24.26
C ALA A 116 13.21 3.49 -23.12
N ALA A 117 12.94 2.86 -21.97
CA ALA A 117 13.93 2.43 -20.96
C ALA A 117 13.27 1.33 -20.10
N ALA A 118 13.72 0.08 -20.18
CA ALA A 118 14.79 -0.53 -19.38
C ALA A 118 14.35 -0.95 -17.96
N GLY A 119 13.99 -2.24 -17.87
CA GLY A 119 14.11 -3.17 -16.74
C GLY A 119 14.11 -2.66 -15.30
N THR A 120 13.00 -2.89 -14.61
CA THR A 120 13.03 -3.33 -13.20
C THR A 120 12.13 -4.56 -13.09
N GLY A 121 12.75 -5.72 -12.83
CA GLY A 121 12.04 -6.98 -12.69
C GLY A 121 11.12 -6.93 -11.48
N SER A 122 9.82 -6.81 -11.72
CA SER A 122 8.81 -7.03 -10.70
C SER A 122 8.45 -8.52 -10.71
N CYS A 123 8.55 -9.16 -9.55
CA CYS A 123 8.31 -10.59 -9.31
C CYS A 123 6.82 -11.01 -9.42
N ALA A 124 6.08 -10.42 -10.37
CA ALA A 124 4.62 -10.48 -10.46
C ALA A 124 4.04 -11.82 -10.99
N LEU A 125 4.79 -12.93 -10.96
CA LEU A 125 4.30 -14.21 -11.46
C LEU A 125 4.72 -15.35 -10.53
N GLY A 126 3.85 -15.68 -9.57
CA GLY A 126 4.01 -16.85 -8.72
C GLY A 126 2.66 -17.37 -8.25
N THR A 127 2.06 -18.29 -9.00
CA THR A 127 0.88 -19.05 -8.57
C THR A 127 1.21 -19.81 -7.29
N GLY A 128 0.49 -19.51 -6.21
CA GLY A 128 0.74 -20.01 -4.87
C GLY A 128 0.87 -21.54 -4.79
N GLY A 129 2.08 -21.99 -4.47
CA GLY A 129 2.43 -23.34 -4.06
C GLY A 129 3.80 -23.30 -3.37
N PRO A 130 4.11 -24.22 -2.45
CA PRO A 130 5.43 -24.29 -1.80
C PRO A 130 6.57 -24.65 -2.77
N GLU A 131 6.27 -25.05 -4.01
CA GLU A 131 7.25 -25.42 -5.02
C GLU A 131 6.80 -24.85 -6.37
N THR A 132 7.54 -23.89 -6.91
CA THR A 132 7.56 -23.71 -8.37
C THR A 132 8.48 -24.80 -8.94
N ASP A 133 8.16 -25.33 -10.12
CA ASP A 133 8.84 -26.43 -10.83
C ASP A 133 10.35 -26.21 -11.09
N SER A 134 10.91 -25.10 -10.59
CA SER A 134 12.30 -24.65 -10.69
C SER A 134 13.07 -24.63 -9.36
N GLY A 135 12.49 -25.05 -8.24
CA GLY A 135 13.16 -25.01 -6.92
C GLY A 135 13.40 -23.59 -6.38
N VAL A 136 12.83 -22.58 -7.04
CA VAL A 136 12.83 -21.18 -6.58
C VAL A 136 11.55 -20.96 -5.76
N PRO A 137 11.66 -20.51 -4.50
CA PRO A 137 10.48 -20.21 -3.68
C PRO A 137 9.61 -19.16 -4.37
N SER A 138 8.28 -19.31 -4.32
CA SER A 138 7.38 -18.26 -4.81
C SER A 138 7.57 -16.99 -3.97
N PRO A 139 7.54 -15.78 -4.56
CA PRO A 139 7.61 -14.52 -3.82
C PRO A 139 6.58 -14.45 -2.68
N MET A 140 5.40 -15.05 -2.87
CA MET A 140 4.39 -15.14 -1.80
C MET A 140 4.86 -15.95 -0.59
N TYR A 141 5.61 -17.04 -0.82
CA TYR A 141 6.17 -17.86 0.23
C TYR A 141 7.31 -17.12 0.94
N GLU A 142 8.19 -16.46 0.19
CA GLU A 142 9.28 -15.64 0.76
C GLU A 142 8.76 -14.51 1.63
N HIS A 143 7.70 -13.83 1.19
CA HIS A 143 7.03 -12.82 2.00
C HIS A 143 6.51 -13.45 3.29
N ARG A 144 5.85 -14.61 3.24
CA ARG A 144 5.34 -15.25 4.46
C ARG A 144 6.44 -15.55 5.50
N LEU A 145 7.67 -15.84 5.08
CA LEU A 145 8.82 -16.04 5.99
C LEU A 145 9.22 -14.75 6.74
N LEU A 146 8.83 -13.58 6.24
CA LEU A 146 9.07 -12.28 6.87
C LEU A 146 8.00 -11.88 7.90
N ALA A 147 6.96 -12.70 8.12
CA ALA A 147 5.85 -12.33 9.01
C ALA A 147 6.32 -12.02 10.45
N ASP A 148 7.21 -12.83 11.02
CA ASP A 148 7.71 -12.60 12.39
C ASP A 148 8.61 -11.35 12.48
N ASP A 149 9.39 -11.07 11.43
CA ASP A 149 10.18 -9.84 11.35
C ASP A 149 9.27 -8.60 11.32
N VAL A 150 8.21 -8.64 10.50
CA VAL A 150 7.22 -7.55 10.42
C VAL A 150 6.47 -7.39 11.74
N LYS A 151 6.07 -8.48 12.41
CA LYS A 151 5.47 -8.41 13.76
C LYS A 151 6.39 -7.76 14.78
N GLY A 152 7.67 -8.11 14.76
CA GLY A 152 8.66 -7.45 15.61
C GLY A 152 8.83 -5.96 15.33
N LEU A 153 8.49 -5.48 14.13
CA LEU A 153 8.43 -4.04 13.79
C LEU A 153 7.10 -3.41 14.23
N ILE A 154 5.97 -4.12 14.12
CA ILE A 154 4.65 -3.66 14.59
C ILE A 154 4.68 -3.36 16.10
N ASP A 155 5.39 -4.19 16.87
CA ASP A 155 5.59 -3.99 18.32
C ASP A 155 6.36 -2.70 18.66
N ARG A 156 7.02 -2.08 17.67
CA ARG A 156 7.81 -0.84 17.83
C ARG A 156 7.00 0.43 17.61
N LEU A 157 5.74 0.33 17.19
CA LEU A 157 4.85 1.50 17.15
C LEU A 157 4.74 2.10 18.56
N ASP A 158 5.09 3.37 18.70
CA ASP A 158 5.11 4.10 19.97
C ASP A 158 4.42 5.46 19.78
N PRO A 159 3.08 5.52 19.94
CA PRO A 159 2.30 6.66 19.52
C PRO A 159 2.67 7.93 20.30
N GLN A 160 2.96 8.99 19.57
CA GLN A 160 3.07 10.35 20.10
C GLN A 160 1.78 11.17 19.86
N GLN A 161 0.89 10.64 19.02
CA GLN A 161 -0.43 11.18 18.71
C GLN A 161 -1.42 10.04 18.42
N ASP A 162 -2.71 10.38 18.39
CA ASP A 162 -3.78 9.47 18.00
C ASP A 162 -3.92 9.43 16.47
N ALA A 163 -4.08 8.23 15.91
CA ALA A 163 -4.44 8.05 14.51
C ALA A 163 -5.94 8.28 14.29
N VAL A 164 -6.32 8.74 13.10
CA VAL A 164 -7.71 9.02 12.75
C VAL A 164 -8.49 7.72 12.57
N GLY A 165 -9.54 7.52 13.37
CA GLY A 165 -10.48 6.42 13.17
C GLY A 165 -9.95 5.02 13.49
N VAL A 166 -8.73 4.89 14.04
CA VAL A 166 -8.15 3.61 14.45
C VAL A 166 -7.31 3.76 15.72
N THR A 167 -7.51 2.86 16.69
CA THR A 167 -6.70 2.82 17.92
C THR A 167 -5.43 1.98 17.72
N LEU A 168 -4.38 2.23 18.52
CA LEU A 168 -3.15 1.43 18.46
C LEU A 168 -3.40 -0.09 18.59
N PRO A 169 -4.21 -0.60 19.54
CA PRO A 169 -4.48 -2.04 19.61
C PRO A 169 -5.15 -2.59 18.35
N GLN A 170 -6.13 -1.87 17.79
CA GLN A 170 -6.79 -2.27 16.55
C GLN A 170 -5.80 -2.30 15.37
N ALA A 171 -4.93 -1.29 15.27
CA ALA A 171 -3.90 -1.23 14.23
C ALA A 171 -2.91 -2.38 14.35
N ARG A 172 -2.39 -2.66 15.56
CA ARG A 172 -1.44 -3.76 15.80
C ARG A 172 -2.05 -5.12 15.49
N ASP A 173 -3.29 -5.36 15.91
CA ASP A 173 -4.00 -6.60 15.63
C ASP A 173 -4.23 -6.77 14.12
N ALA A 174 -4.73 -5.74 13.44
CA ALA A 174 -4.98 -5.77 12.00
C ALA A 174 -3.69 -5.96 11.18
N LEU A 175 -2.62 -5.25 11.51
CA LEU A 175 -1.30 -5.40 10.87
C LEU A 175 -0.73 -6.80 11.09
N THR A 176 -0.79 -7.32 12.31
CA THR A 176 -0.31 -8.68 12.64
C THR A 176 -1.08 -9.73 11.85
N ARG A 177 -2.40 -9.62 11.84
CA ARG A 177 -3.29 -10.52 11.10
C ARG A 177 -3.07 -10.42 9.60
N CYS A 178 -2.82 -9.22 9.07
CA CYS A 178 -2.45 -9.02 7.68
C CYS A 178 -1.14 -9.74 7.34
N ALA A 179 -0.11 -9.59 8.17
CA ALA A 179 1.18 -10.23 7.96
C ALA A 179 1.09 -11.76 7.94
N GLU A 180 0.23 -12.34 8.78
CA GLU A 180 0.06 -13.79 8.88
C GLU A 180 -0.89 -14.39 7.84
N LYS A 181 -1.98 -13.68 7.51
CA LYS A 181 -3.12 -14.24 6.77
C LYS A 181 -3.28 -13.72 5.35
N ALA A 182 -2.77 -12.53 5.07
CA ALA A 182 -2.84 -11.93 3.74
C ALA A 182 -1.43 -11.87 3.10
N CYS A 183 -0.58 -10.97 3.57
CA CYS A 183 0.77 -10.77 3.07
C CYS A 183 1.57 -9.87 4.05
N SER A 184 2.76 -10.32 4.45
CA SER A 184 3.68 -9.53 5.28
C SER A 184 4.20 -8.27 4.59
N GLU A 185 4.34 -8.30 3.27
CA GLU A 185 4.75 -7.17 2.44
C GLU A 185 3.68 -6.05 2.44
N ILE A 186 2.40 -6.41 2.29
CA ILE A 186 1.28 -5.47 2.41
C ILE A 186 1.21 -4.92 3.84
N ALA A 187 1.32 -5.79 4.85
CA ALA A 187 1.33 -5.37 6.24
C ALA A 187 2.48 -4.40 6.56
N PHE A 188 3.66 -4.64 5.96
CA PHE A 188 4.81 -3.75 6.10
C PHE A 188 4.53 -2.37 5.51
N ARG A 189 3.95 -2.26 4.31
CA ARG A 189 3.58 -0.95 3.75
C ARG A 189 2.56 -0.19 4.60
N PHE A 190 1.53 -0.88 5.10
CA PHE A 190 0.59 -0.27 6.07
C PHE A 190 1.27 0.12 7.38
N LEU A 191 2.27 -0.64 7.83
CA LEU A 191 3.03 -0.31 9.04
C LEU A 191 3.82 1.00 8.86
N LEU A 192 4.41 1.26 7.68
CA LEU A 192 5.09 2.53 7.42
C LEU A 192 4.11 3.71 7.61
N HIS A 193 2.92 3.61 7.01
CA HIS A 193 1.84 4.56 7.26
C HIS A 193 1.44 4.65 8.74
N GLY A 194 1.43 3.54 9.47
CA GLY A 194 1.18 3.52 10.90
C GLY A 194 2.19 4.33 11.71
N PHE A 195 3.48 4.32 11.34
CA PHE A 195 4.47 5.18 12.01
C PHE A 195 4.12 6.66 11.84
N GLU A 196 3.66 7.09 10.67
CA GLU A 196 3.23 8.47 10.42
C GLU A 196 1.92 8.81 11.15
N ALA A 197 0.90 7.95 11.00
CA ALA A 197 -0.42 8.16 11.60
C ALA A 197 -0.35 8.29 13.13
N PHE A 198 0.51 7.50 13.79
CA PHE A 198 0.74 7.58 15.23
C PHE A 198 1.84 8.56 15.63
N GLY A 199 2.52 9.22 14.68
CA GLY A 199 3.67 10.09 14.95
C GLY A 199 4.77 9.37 15.73
N SER A 200 4.94 8.08 15.49
CA SER A 200 5.85 7.23 16.26
C SER A 200 7.30 7.58 15.97
N ARG A 201 8.09 7.79 17.03
CA ARG A 201 9.52 8.10 16.91
C ARG A 201 10.30 6.89 16.42
N ILE A 202 11.30 7.14 15.57
CA ILE A 202 12.12 6.09 14.98
C ILE A 202 13.58 6.34 15.34
N SER A 203 14.22 5.38 16.02
CA SER A 203 15.67 5.44 16.16
C SER A 203 16.36 5.07 14.85
N ARG A 204 17.61 5.52 14.65
CA ARG A 204 18.42 5.11 13.49
C ARG A 204 18.50 3.59 13.31
N ASP A 205 18.63 2.83 14.41
CA ASP A 205 18.66 1.36 14.35
C ASP A 205 17.34 0.76 13.85
N LEU A 206 16.20 1.35 14.25
CA LEU A 206 14.89 0.92 13.78
C LEU A 206 14.70 1.29 12.31
N TYR A 207 15.12 2.49 11.90
CA TYR A 207 15.09 2.93 10.50
C TYR A 207 15.89 1.97 9.61
N SER A 208 17.13 1.66 9.97
CA SER A 208 17.95 0.69 9.23
C SER A 208 17.41 -0.75 9.28
N ARG A 209 16.53 -1.08 10.24
CA ARG A 209 15.81 -2.35 10.21
C ARG A 209 14.63 -2.30 9.22
N LEU A 210 13.91 -1.19 9.15
CA LEU A 210 12.84 -0.98 8.16
C LEU A 210 13.41 -1.04 6.74
N GLU A 211 14.53 -0.36 6.46
CA GLU A 211 15.22 -0.42 5.16
C GLU A 211 15.57 -1.85 4.77
N ARG A 212 16.24 -2.60 5.64
CA ARG A 212 16.62 -4.00 5.37
C ARG A 212 15.43 -4.92 5.11
N ILE A 213 14.30 -4.70 5.80
CA ILE A 213 13.09 -5.49 5.54
C ILE A 213 12.45 -5.08 4.21
N GLY A 214 12.41 -3.79 3.88
CA GLY A 214 11.98 -3.29 2.57
C GLY A 214 12.80 -3.87 1.42
N GLU A 215 14.14 -3.89 1.56
CA GLU A 215 15.05 -4.50 0.58
C GLU A 215 14.76 -6.00 0.38
N ARG A 216 14.42 -6.74 1.46
CA ARG A 216 14.05 -8.17 1.37
C ARG A 216 12.71 -8.38 0.66
N PHE A 217 11.82 -7.39 0.63
CA PHE A 217 10.63 -7.38 -0.21
C PHE A 217 10.90 -6.92 -1.65
N GLY A 218 12.14 -6.54 -1.98
CA GLY A 218 12.55 -6.06 -3.30
C GLY A 218 12.26 -4.58 -3.54
N TYR A 219 12.04 -3.80 -2.48
CA TYR A 219 11.81 -2.36 -2.61
C TYR A 219 13.10 -1.59 -2.85
N GLY A 220 12.96 -0.46 -3.56
CA GLY A 220 14.01 0.55 -3.65
C GLY A 220 14.14 1.35 -2.35
N PRO A 221 15.18 2.20 -2.24
CA PRO A 221 15.47 2.94 -1.01
C PRO A 221 14.34 3.88 -0.58
N HIS A 222 13.53 4.34 -1.54
CA HIS A 222 12.58 5.43 -1.32
C HIS A 222 11.27 5.04 -0.61
N VAL A 223 10.96 3.75 -0.49
CA VAL A 223 9.72 3.32 0.19
C VAL A 223 9.75 3.67 1.68
N VAL A 224 10.93 3.61 2.30
CA VAL A 224 11.11 3.92 3.73
C VAL A 224 11.40 5.41 3.97
N ASP A 225 11.88 6.13 2.96
CA ASP A 225 12.26 7.56 3.06
C ASP A 225 11.14 8.46 3.57
N ARG A 226 9.87 8.06 3.39
CA ARG A 226 8.73 8.78 3.97
C ARG A 226 8.85 8.97 5.48
N LEU A 227 9.50 8.04 6.18
CA LEU A 227 9.67 8.08 7.64
C LEU A 227 10.90 8.87 8.09
N HIS A 228 11.72 9.38 7.17
CA HIS A 228 12.99 10.03 7.52
C HIS A 228 12.80 11.22 8.47
N TYR A 229 11.68 11.93 8.39
CA TYR A 229 11.36 13.06 9.28
C TYR A 229 11.00 12.63 10.72
N LEU A 230 10.73 11.35 10.96
CA LEU A 230 10.45 10.76 12.28
C LEU A 230 11.71 10.20 12.95
N VAL A 231 12.87 10.26 12.27
CA VAL A 231 14.13 9.70 12.78
C VAL A 231 14.80 10.66 13.76
N GLU A 232 15.13 10.14 14.96
CA GLU A 232 15.91 10.83 16.01
C GLU A 232 17.37 10.33 16.04
#